data_AF-A0A6P2A5Q1-F1
#
_entry.id   AF-A0A6P2A5Q1-F1
#
_cell.length_a   1.000
_cell.length_b   1.000
_cell.length_c   1.000
_cell.angle_alpha   90.00
_cell.angle_beta   90.00
_cell.angle_gamma   90.00
#
_symmetry.space_group_name_H-M   'P 1'
#
loop_
_entity.id
_entity.type
_entity.pdbx_description
1 polymer ?
#
loop_
_entity_poly.entity_id
_entity_poly.type
_entity_poly.pdbx_seq_one_letter_code
_entity_poly.pdbx_strand_id
1 'polypeptide(L)'
;MPASGSRLFVYGTLLRGLSRAQVLRDARFLGPALAEGRLFDLGRYPGLRPGRGLVVGEVWHVDDAMLQRIDRIEDFDPRDPNGSLYRRGEVPVRSLSGVQLPAFTYHYNRRPPGRARIPHGDYRRYLLEHRPGPQPMVAYGSNLRLSRIEERIGPVGRRRPGTFPGFRLSLEKRAAGGPRVVANLRFTGRDRCPGALHRVAPSQLEAMDGFEGTPDHYLRVVLPFQPAGERGMRLAHTWIAHPDRVTSGLPVAPEYLDHLRAGYREFGWAQAPIDLALADLFQGRDEA
;
A
#
# COMPACT_ATOMS: atom_id res chain seq x y z
N MET A 1 20.92 -26.65 4.21
CA MET A 1 20.11 -25.99 5.24
C MET A 1 19.36 -24.85 4.58
N PRO A 2 18.03 -24.69 4.75
CA PRO A 2 17.41 -23.44 4.32
C PRO A 2 18.11 -22.30 5.09
N ALA A 3 18.50 -21.24 4.40
CA ALA A 3 19.10 -20.09 5.05
C ALA A 3 18.16 -19.61 6.17
N SER A 4 18.69 -19.45 7.39
CA SER A 4 17.97 -18.77 8.46
C SER A 4 17.58 -17.38 7.97
N GLY A 5 16.30 -17.06 8.08
CA GLY A 5 15.77 -15.81 7.56
C GLY A 5 14.63 -15.30 8.42
N SER A 6 14.63 -14.00 8.63
CA SER A 6 13.68 -13.29 9.48
C SER A 6 12.71 -12.46 8.64
N ARG A 7 11.49 -12.25 9.15
CA ARG A 7 10.58 -11.26 8.59
C ARG A 7 10.96 -9.89 9.11
N LEU A 8 11.10 -8.92 8.23
CA LEU A 8 11.41 -7.54 8.55
C LEU A 8 10.31 -6.63 8.00
N PHE A 9 9.69 -5.84 8.88
CA PHE A 9 8.79 -4.77 8.53
C PHE A 9 9.55 -3.45 8.43
N VAL A 10 9.45 -2.79 7.26
CA VAL A 10 10.05 -1.49 7.00
C VAL A 10 8.96 -0.46 6.71
N TYR A 11 9.15 0.77 7.17
CA TYR A 11 8.13 1.83 7.11
C TYR A 11 8.70 3.19 6.65
N GLY A 12 10.00 3.25 6.35
CA GLY A 12 10.73 4.49 6.07
C GLY A 12 11.59 4.40 4.82
N THR A 13 12.82 4.91 4.89
CA THR A 13 13.72 5.06 3.73
C THR A 13 14.03 3.76 2.97
N LEU A 14 13.85 2.59 3.61
CA LEU A 14 14.00 1.26 3.02
C LEU A 14 12.81 0.82 2.14
N LEU A 15 11.66 1.49 2.21
CA LEU A 15 10.50 1.20 1.37
C LEU A 15 10.85 1.29 -0.11
N ARG A 16 10.29 0.40 -0.96
CA ARG A 16 10.47 0.49 -2.43
C ARG A 16 10.16 1.89 -2.98
N GLY A 17 10.98 2.36 -3.90
CA GLY A 17 10.85 3.70 -4.48
C GLY A 17 11.39 4.83 -3.60
N LEU A 18 11.95 4.54 -2.42
CA LEU A 18 12.66 5.51 -1.58
C LEU A 18 14.19 5.27 -1.58
N SER A 19 14.93 6.16 -0.93
CA SER A 19 16.38 6.35 -1.08
C SER A 19 17.26 5.16 -0.66
N ARG A 20 16.75 4.25 0.18
CA ARG A 20 17.49 3.06 0.64
C ARG A 20 16.88 1.74 0.17
N ALA A 21 15.92 1.76 -0.75
CA ALA A 21 15.25 0.57 -1.25
C ALA A 21 16.22 -0.50 -1.80
N GLN A 22 17.36 -0.10 -2.37
CA GLN A 22 18.38 -0.98 -2.91
C GLN A 22 19.00 -1.94 -1.89
N VAL A 23 18.90 -1.65 -0.59
CA VAL A 23 19.40 -2.52 0.49
C VAL A 23 18.64 -3.84 0.51
N LEU A 24 17.35 -3.81 0.15
CA LEU A 24 16.44 -4.95 0.12
C LEU A 24 16.28 -5.55 -1.28
N ARG A 25 17.12 -5.19 -2.25
CA ARG A 25 16.96 -5.61 -3.66
C ARG A 25 16.90 -7.13 -3.82
N ASP A 26 17.74 -7.85 -3.08
CA ASP A 26 17.88 -9.30 -3.17
C ASP A 26 17.05 -10.04 -2.11
N ALA A 27 16.31 -9.30 -1.28
CA ALA A 27 15.39 -9.86 -0.31
C ALA A 27 14.07 -10.29 -0.97
N ARG A 28 13.41 -11.29 -0.38
CA ARG A 28 12.09 -11.71 -0.86
C ARG A 28 11.02 -10.78 -0.30
N PHE A 29 10.35 -10.03 -1.17
CA PHE A 29 9.22 -9.17 -0.80
C PHE A 29 7.98 -10.01 -0.45
N LEU A 30 7.42 -9.81 0.75
CA LEU A 30 6.22 -10.53 1.22
C LEU A 30 4.93 -9.71 1.08
N GLY A 31 5.04 -8.40 0.83
CA GLY A 31 3.88 -7.55 0.54
C GLY A 31 3.77 -6.33 1.47
N PRO A 32 2.80 -5.45 1.19
CA PRO A 32 2.47 -4.35 2.07
C PRO A 32 1.77 -4.85 3.36
N ALA A 33 2.00 -4.16 4.47
CA ALA A 33 1.42 -4.48 5.76
C ALA A 33 1.22 -3.24 6.63
N LEU A 34 0.52 -3.45 7.74
CA LEU A 34 0.27 -2.47 8.78
C LEU A 34 0.93 -2.93 10.08
N ALA A 35 1.52 -2.00 10.82
CA ALA A 35 1.98 -2.22 12.18
C ALA A 35 1.34 -1.17 13.10
N GLU A 36 1.10 -1.51 14.37
CA GLU A 36 0.67 -0.53 15.35
C GLU A 36 1.81 0.43 15.70
N GLY A 37 1.50 1.72 15.76
CA GLY A 37 2.45 2.72 16.20
C GLY A 37 2.14 4.12 15.73
N ARG A 38 3.05 5.03 16.08
CA ARG A 38 3.03 6.42 15.63
C ARG A 38 4.29 6.70 14.83
N LEU A 39 4.11 7.26 13.65
CA LEU A 39 5.20 7.65 12.77
C LEU A 39 5.50 9.15 12.94
N PHE A 40 6.79 9.48 12.97
CA PHE A 40 7.28 10.84 13.09
C PHE A 40 8.25 11.13 11.95
N ASP A 41 8.23 12.35 11.42
CA ASP A 41 9.28 12.88 10.58
C ASP A 41 10.46 13.33 11.45
N LEU A 42 11.66 12.86 11.14
CA LEU A 42 12.92 13.29 11.79
C LEU A 42 13.78 14.09 10.81
N GLY A 43 13.17 14.60 9.73
CA GLY A 43 13.81 15.33 8.64
C GLY A 43 14.23 14.39 7.52
N ARG A 44 15.41 13.77 7.66
CA ARG A 44 15.97 12.92 6.58
C ARG A 44 15.37 11.50 6.53
N TYR A 45 14.72 11.09 7.60
CA TYR A 45 14.18 9.74 7.79
C TYR A 45 13.04 9.78 8.82
N PRO A 46 12.14 8.80 8.85
CA PRO A 46 11.08 8.75 9.84
C PRO A 46 11.47 7.91 11.06
N GLY A 47 10.79 8.16 12.18
CA GLY A 47 10.89 7.34 13.39
C GLY A 47 9.55 6.70 13.75
N LEU A 48 9.52 5.38 13.92
CA LEU A 48 8.37 4.66 14.50
C LEU A 48 8.51 4.60 16.02
N ARG A 49 7.46 4.97 16.77
CA ARG A 49 7.38 4.73 18.21
C ARG A 49 6.08 4.02 18.59
N PRO A 50 6.07 3.25 19.69
CA PRO A 50 4.85 2.68 20.23
C PRO A 50 3.76 3.72 20.51
N GLY A 51 2.51 3.29 20.38
CA GLY A 51 1.31 4.05 20.69
C GLY A 51 0.23 3.93 19.63
N ARG A 52 -0.97 4.44 19.95
CA ARG A 52 -2.16 4.28 19.11
C ARG A 52 -2.01 4.94 17.73
N GLY A 53 -2.18 4.13 16.70
CA GLY A 53 -2.11 4.50 15.29
C GLY A 53 -1.71 3.30 14.44
N LEU A 54 -1.86 3.43 13.12
CA LEU A 54 -1.41 2.43 12.16
C LEU A 54 -0.30 3.05 11.30
N VAL A 55 0.75 2.27 11.08
CA VAL A 55 1.86 2.61 10.20
C VAL A 55 1.85 1.67 9.01
N VAL A 56 1.80 2.26 7.81
CA VAL A 56 1.84 1.54 6.54
C VAL A 56 3.30 1.26 6.19
N GLY A 57 3.58 0.00 5.89
CA GLY A 57 4.92 -0.44 5.52
C GLY A 57 4.93 -1.65 4.59
N GLU A 58 6.09 -2.28 4.53
CA GLU A 58 6.38 -3.44 3.68
C GLU A 58 7.04 -4.53 4.51
N VAL A 59 6.66 -5.78 4.29
CA VAL A 59 7.30 -6.94 4.92
C VAL A 59 8.21 -7.62 3.91
N TRP A 60 9.40 -7.97 4.38
CA TRP A 60 10.44 -8.65 3.62
C TRP A 60 10.93 -9.88 4.38
N HIS A 61 11.35 -10.90 3.66
CA HIS A 61 12.15 -11.97 4.23
C HIS A 61 13.62 -11.68 3.94
N VAL A 62 14.41 -11.54 4.99
CA VAL A 62 15.84 -11.17 4.93
C VAL A 62 16.67 -12.24 5.64
N ASP A 63 17.87 -12.50 5.13
CA ASP A 63 18.84 -13.34 5.83
C ASP A 63 19.54 -12.55 6.95
N ASP A 64 20.29 -13.28 7.78
CA ASP A 64 20.98 -12.69 8.93
C ASP A 64 22.06 -11.66 8.52
N ALA A 65 22.73 -11.89 7.39
CA ALA A 65 23.77 -10.98 6.89
C ALA A 65 23.18 -9.63 6.45
N MET A 66 22.05 -9.66 5.76
CA MET A 66 21.29 -8.47 5.39
C MET A 66 20.73 -7.78 6.62
N LEU A 67 20.19 -8.52 7.58
CA LEU A 67 19.69 -7.96 8.82
C LEU A 67 20.79 -7.19 9.59
N GLN A 68 22.00 -7.75 9.69
CA GLN A 68 23.17 -7.07 10.27
C GLN A 68 23.61 -5.83 9.47
N ARG A 69 23.45 -5.84 8.14
CA ARG A 69 23.67 -4.64 7.32
C ARG A 69 22.65 -3.55 7.64
N ILE A 70 21.39 -3.92 7.86
CA ILE A 70 20.33 -2.99 8.20
C ILE A 70 20.53 -2.44 9.62
N ASP A 71 21.00 -3.27 10.57
CA ASP A 71 21.38 -2.80 11.92
C ASP A 71 22.37 -1.63 11.87
N ARG A 72 23.40 -1.73 11.02
CA ARG A 72 24.36 -0.63 10.80
C ARG A 72 23.73 0.61 10.16
N ILE A 73 22.77 0.43 9.26
CA ILE A 73 22.07 1.54 8.58
C ILE A 73 21.15 2.30 9.54
N GLU A 74 20.51 1.56 10.44
CA GLU A 74 19.59 2.08 11.46
C GLU A 74 20.30 2.42 12.78
N ASP A 75 21.64 2.40 12.80
CA ASP A 75 22.47 2.72 13.98
C ASP A 75 22.00 1.97 15.24
N PHE A 76 21.87 0.65 15.08
CA PHE A 76 21.52 -0.32 16.12
C PHE A 76 22.71 -1.23 16.43
N ASP A 77 23.22 -1.14 17.67
CA ASP A 77 24.17 -2.10 18.25
C ASP A 77 23.43 -3.01 19.24
N PRO A 78 23.36 -4.33 19.01
CA PRO A 78 22.71 -5.26 19.94
C PRO A 78 23.40 -5.33 21.32
N ARG A 79 24.66 -4.88 21.45
CA ARG A 79 25.40 -4.80 22.72
C ARG A 79 25.14 -3.50 23.48
N ASP A 80 24.65 -2.46 22.79
CA ASP A 80 24.15 -1.24 23.42
C ASP A 80 22.80 -0.79 22.79
N PRO A 81 21.71 -1.53 23.06
CA PRO A 81 20.39 -1.14 22.56
C PRO A 81 19.89 0.21 23.10
N ASN A 82 20.40 0.65 24.27
CA ASN A 82 19.97 1.89 24.89
C ASN A 82 20.63 3.12 24.26
N GLY A 83 21.91 3.03 23.87
CA GLY A 83 22.63 4.09 23.16
C GLY A 83 22.32 4.17 21.66
N SER A 84 21.80 3.07 21.08
CA SER A 84 21.41 2.99 19.67
C SER A 84 20.36 4.04 19.27
N LEU A 85 20.40 4.52 18.02
CA LEU A 85 19.40 5.46 17.48
C LEU A 85 18.03 4.80 17.35
N TYR A 86 18.02 3.56 16.86
CA TYR A 86 16.86 2.70 16.79
C TYR A 86 17.08 1.42 17.59
N ARG A 87 15.99 0.82 18.08
CA ARG A 87 16.00 -0.53 18.66
C ARG A 87 15.28 -1.48 17.74
N ARG A 88 15.92 -2.60 17.40
CA ARG A 88 15.23 -3.70 16.72
C ARG A 88 14.37 -4.46 17.73
N GLY A 89 13.11 -4.70 17.39
CA GLY A 89 12.18 -5.49 18.20
C GLY A 89 11.17 -6.20 17.32
N GLU A 90 10.63 -7.32 17.81
CA GLU A 90 9.56 -8.03 17.12
C GLU A 90 8.21 -7.38 17.41
N VAL A 91 7.39 -7.21 16.37
CA VAL A 91 6.03 -6.69 16.47
C VAL A 91 5.07 -7.54 15.63
N PRO A 92 3.79 -7.62 16.03
CA PRO A 92 2.76 -8.14 15.15
C PRO A 92 2.55 -7.16 13.99
N VAL A 93 2.55 -7.68 12.77
CA VAL A 93 2.16 -6.95 11.57
C VAL A 93 0.98 -7.63 10.91
N ARG A 94 0.09 -6.83 10.33
CA ARG A 94 -1.08 -7.32 9.61
C ARG A 94 -0.91 -7.06 8.12
N SER A 95 -0.88 -8.10 7.30
CA SER A 95 -0.89 -7.95 5.85
C SER A 95 -2.18 -7.25 5.41
N LEU A 96 -2.20 -6.66 4.21
CA LEU A 96 -3.43 -6.07 3.67
C LEU A 96 -4.53 -7.11 3.36
N SER A 97 -4.19 -8.40 3.28
CA SER A 97 -5.18 -9.50 3.22
C SER A 97 -5.79 -9.85 4.59
N GLY A 98 -5.24 -9.30 5.68
CA GLY A 98 -5.73 -9.47 7.04
C GLY A 98 -4.96 -10.49 7.88
N VAL A 99 -3.98 -11.20 7.31
CA VAL A 99 -3.16 -12.19 8.00
C VAL A 99 -2.21 -11.49 8.97
N GLN A 100 -2.14 -11.95 10.22
CA GLN A 100 -1.17 -11.48 11.20
C GLN A 100 0.10 -12.32 11.16
N LEU A 101 1.25 -11.66 11.19
CA LEU A 101 2.56 -12.30 11.17
C LEU A 101 3.49 -11.56 12.14
N PRO A 102 4.41 -12.25 12.84
CA PRO A 102 5.48 -11.59 13.56
C PRO A 102 6.54 -11.09 12.57
N ALA A 103 7.07 -9.89 12.81
CA ALA A 103 8.21 -9.35 12.07
C ALA A 103 9.07 -8.46 12.97
N PHE A 104 10.39 -8.46 12.74
CA PHE A 104 11.25 -7.43 13.30
C PHE A 104 10.91 -6.08 12.67
N THR A 105 11.05 -5.03 13.45
CA THR A 105 11.03 -3.63 13.01
C THR A 105 12.04 -2.83 13.83
N TYR A 106 12.33 -1.61 13.41
CA TYR A 106 13.19 -0.68 14.13
C TYR A 106 12.33 0.39 14.81
N HIS A 107 12.40 0.53 16.12
CA HIS A 107 11.73 1.60 16.86
C HIS A 107 12.70 2.73 17.16
N TYR A 108 12.30 3.97 16.88
CA TYR A 108 13.10 5.15 17.21
C TYR A 108 13.26 5.27 18.74
N ASN A 109 14.51 5.27 19.19
CA ASN A 109 14.86 5.15 20.60
C ASN A 109 15.00 6.51 21.31
N ARG A 110 14.80 7.63 20.61
CA ARG A 110 14.90 8.97 21.21
C ARG A 110 13.54 9.65 21.30
N ARG A 111 13.49 10.79 22.00
CA ARG A 111 12.30 11.65 22.03
C ARG A 111 12.14 12.32 20.67
N PRO A 112 11.02 12.11 19.95
CA PRO A 112 10.78 12.76 18.67
C PRO A 112 10.41 14.23 18.88
N PRO A 113 10.62 15.10 17.88
CA PRO A 113 10.12 16.47 17.92
C PRO A 113 8.59 16.47 18.05
N GLY A 114 8.04 17.27 18.96
CA GLY A 114 6.61 17.21 19.33
C GLY A 114 5.64 17.52 18.18
N ARG A 115 6.05 18.31 17.19
CA ARG A 115 5.23 18.72 16.03
C ARG A 115 5.43 17.87 14.77
N ALA A 116 6.29 16.85 14.80
CA ALA A 116 6.68 16.13 13.60
C ALA A 116 5.89 14.83 13.37
N ARG A 117 4.72 14.65 13.99
CA ARG A 117 3.90 13.44 13.79
C ARG A 117 3.40 13.39 12.35
N ILE A 118 3.53 12.22 11.71
CA ILE A 118 2.92 11.88 10.42
C ILE A 118 1.54 11.24 10.72
N PRO A 119 0.41 11.95 10.59
CA PRO A 119 -0.84 11.53 11.21
C PRO A 119 -1.42 10.23 10.66
N HIS A 120 -1.27 9.99 9.36
CA HIS A 120 -1.77 8.82 8.64
C HIS A 120 -0.78 7.64 8.62
N GLY A 121 0.42 7.79 9.18
CA GLY A 121 1.40 6.71 9.32
C GLY A 121 1.98 6.13 8.03
N ASP A 122 1.95 6.86 6.91
CA ASP A 122 2.51 6.41 5.62
C ASP A 122 3.62 7.37 5.17
N TYR A 123 4.88 6.94 5.25
CA TYR A 123 6.01 7.81 4.91
C TYR A 123 6.05 8.20 3.43
N ARG A 124 5.62 7.31 2.52
CA ARG A 124 5.59 7.64 1.08
C ARG A 124 4.53 8.70 0.80
N ARG A 125 3.35 8.56 1.42
CA ARG A 125 2.28 9.56 1.35
C ARG A 125 2.74 10.90 1.89
N TYR A 126 3.40 10.89 3.05
CA TYR A 126 3.98 12.10 3.64
C TYR A 126 4.92 12.81 2.65
N LEU A 127 5.90 12.10 2.10
CA LEU A 127 6.85 12.68 1.13
C LEU A 127 6.19 13.18 -0.15
N LEU A 128 5.14 12.50 -0.63
CA LEU A 128 4.45 12.86 -1.85
C LEU A 128 3.61 14.13 -1.67
N GLU A 129 2.86 14.22 -0.58
CA GLU A 129 2.01 15.38 -0.24
C GLU A 129 2.83 16.64 0.08
N HIS A 130 4.11 16.50 0.47
CA HIS A 130 5.02 17.64 0.65
C HIS A 130 5.59 18.18 -0.68
N ARG A 131 5.36 17.49 -1.80
CA ARG A 131 5.77 18.01 -3.12
C ARG A 131 4.70 18.98 -3.63
N PRO A 132 5.10 20.16 -4.14
CA PRO A 132 4.14 21.11 -4.68
C PRO A 132 3.47 20.59 -5.96
N GLY A 133 2.25 21.06 -6.20
CA GLY A 133 1.51 20.84 -7.43
C GLY A 133 0.66 19.55 -7.45
N PRO A 134 0.18 19.16 -8.64
CA PRO A 134 -0.73 18.02 -8.79
C PRO A 134 -0.09 16.69 -8.40
N GLN A 135 -0.83 15.94 -7.60
CA GLN A 135 -0.45 14.66 -7.01
C GLN A 135 -0.77 13.50 -7.96
N PRO A 136 0.12 12.49 -8.06
CA PRO A 136 -0.15 11.30 -8.86
C PRO A 136 -1.13 10.37 -8.13
N MET A 137 -2.23 10.03 -8.79
CA MET A 137 -3.28 9.16 -8.26
C MET A 137 -3.58 8.06 -9.26
N VAL A 138 -3.74 6.81 -8.80
CA VAL A 138 -4.07 5.68 -9.67
C VAL A 138 -5.43 5.09 -9.30
N ALA A 139 -6.31 5.00 -10.29
CA ALA A 139 -7.55 4.21 -10.20
C ALA A 139 -7.35 2.82 -10.81
N TYR A 140 -7.92 1.78 -10.19
CA TYR A 140 -7.90 0.39 -10.71
C TYR A 140 -9.28 -0.30 -10.68
N GLY A 141 -10.25 0.28 -9.98
CA GLY A 141 -11.61 -0.23 -9.83
C GLY A 141 -12.63 0.53 -10.69
N SER A 142 -13.85 0.76 -10.17
CA SER A 142 -14.91 1.47 -10.88
C SER A 142 -14.54 2.87 -11.36
N ASN A 143 -13.63 3.56 -10.65
CA ASN A 143 -13.13 4.89 -11.03
C ASN A 143 -12.20 4.85 -12.26
N LEU A 144 -11.95 3.67 -12.84
CA LEU A 144 -11.39 3.57 -14.17
C LEU A 144 -12.31 4.22 -15.19
N ARG A 145 -13.65 4.17 -15.06
CA ARG A 145 -14.57 4.84 -16.00
C ARG A 145 -14.46 6.36 -15.86
N LEU A 146 -14.17 7.08 -16.96
CA LEU A 146 -13.95 8.54 -16.93
C LEU A 146 -15.12 9.29 -16.31
N SER A 147 -16.33 9.03 -16.80
CA SER A 147 -17.52 9.75 -16.36
C SER A 147 -17.75 9.60 -14.86
N ARG A 148 -17.40 8.44 -14.29
CA ARG A 148 -17.59 8.16 -12.86
C ARG A 148 -16.57 8.90 -12.00
N ILE A 149 -15.30 8.93 -12.40
CA ILE A 149 -14.28 9.62 -11.61
C ILE A 149 -14.48 11.15 -11.68
N GLU A 150 -14.87 11.68 -12.83
CA GLU A 150 -15.11 13.13 -12.98
C GLU A 150 -16.38 13.61 -12.29
N GLU A 151 -17.44 12.79 -12.23
CA GLU A 151 -18.63 13.07 -11.41
C GLU A 151 -18.28 13.22 -9.91
N ARG A 152 -17.24 12.52 -9.45
CA ARG A 152 -16.83 12.51 -8.04
C ARG A 152 -15.90 13.66 -7.69
N ILE A 153 -14.85 13.84 -8.49
CA ILE A 153 -13.73 14.73 -8.14
C ILE A 153 -13.47 15.81 -9.18
N GLY A 154 -14.36 15.98 -10.16
CA GLY A 154 -14.15 16.91 -11.28
C GLY A 154 -13.12 16.40 -12.28
N PRO A 155 -12.72 17.24 -13.25
CA PRO A 155 -11.84 16.85 -14.35
C PRO A 155 -10.51 16.26 -13.87
N VAL A 156 -10.11 15.11 -14.43
CA VAL A 156 -8.89 14.38 -14.01
C VAL A 156 -7.76 14.43 -15.04
N GLY A 157 -7.96 15.17 -16.12
CA GLY A 157 -6.97 15.39 -17.17
C GLY A 157 -6.51 14.09 -17.86
N ARG A 158 -5.22 14.04 -18.22
CA ARG A 158 -4.64 12.91 -18.95
C ARG A 158 -4.66 11.63 -18.09
N ARG A 159 -5.23 10.56 -18.66
CA ARG A 159 -5.30 9.22 -18.07
C ARG A 159 -4.25 8.32 -18.67
N ARG A 160 -3.18 8.03 -17.93
CA ARG A 160 -2.09 7.20 -18.43
C ARG A 160 -2.22 5.75 -17.95
N PRO A 161 -2.28 4.75 -18.85
CA PRO A 161 -2.36 3.35 -18.44
C PRO A 161 -1.04 2.87 -17.80
N GLY A 162 -1.13 1.81 -17.01
CA GLY A 162 0.01 1.13 -16.41
C GLY A 162 -0.43 -0.01 -15.50
N THR A 163 0.46 -0.51 -14.65
CA THR A 163 0.18 -1.65 -13.77
C THR A 163 0.75 -1.48 -12.37
N PHE A 164 0.09 -2.05 -11.37
CA PHE A 164 0.65 -2.35 -10.05
C PHE A 164 1.33 -3.73 -10.06
N PRO A 165 2.68 -3.80 -10.00
CA PRO A 165 3.39 -5.08 -10.02
C PRO A 165 3.24 -5.84 -8.71
N GLY A 166 3.00 -7.15 -8.80
CA GLY A 166 2.76 -8.05 -7.68
C GLY A 166 1.33 -7.98 -7.12
N PHE A 167 0.43 -7.25 -7.78
CA PHE A 167 -0.96 -7.10 -7.35
C PHE A 167 -1.92 -7.64 -8.39
N ARG A 168 -3.09 -8.07 -7.93
CA ARG A 168 -4.23 -8.47 -8.74
C ARG A 168 -5.46 -7.66 -8.35
N LEU A 169 -6.34 -7.41 -9.32
CA LEU A 169 -7.72 -7.00 -9.05
C LEU A 169 -8.44 -8.14 -8.31
N SER A 170 -9.07 -7.84 -7.18
CA SER A 170 -9.95 -8.77 -6.46
C SER A 170 -11.29 -8.10 -6.17
N LEU A 171 -12.34 -8.88 -5.94
CA LEU A 171 -13.67 -8.38 -5.60
C LEU A 171 -14.02 -8.83 -4.18
N GLU A 172 -13.39 -8.22 -3.19
CA GLU A 172 -13.46 -8.70 -1.80
C GLU A 172 -13.68 -7.59 -0.77
N LYS A 173 -13.74 -6.32 -1.20
CA LYS A 173 -13.99 -5.22 -0.27
C LYS A 173 -15.49 -5.11 -0.05
N ARG A 174 -15.95 -5.29 1.19
CA ARG A 174 -17.36 -5.11 1.60
C ARG A 174 -17.83 -3.68 1.31
N ALA A 175 -18.86 -3.57 0.49
CA ALA A 175 -19.52 -2.30 0.21
C ALA A 175 -20.15 -1.72 1.48
N ALA A 176 -20.32 -0.39 1.53
CA ALA A 176 -21.00 0.25 2.67
C ALA A 176 -22.51 -0.07 2.70
N GLY A 177 -23.15 -0.15 1.52
CA GLY A 177 -24.61 -0.23 1.36
C GLY A 177 -25.19 -1.64 1.18
N GLY A 178 -24.68 -2.66 1.85
CA GLY A 178 -25.30 -4.00 1.85
C GLY A 178 -24.33 -5.17 1.65
N PRO A 179 -24.84 -6.41 1.49
CA PRO A 179 -24.05 -7.63 1.36
C PRO A 179 -23.44 -7.77 -0.04
N ARG A 180 -22.63 -6.78 -0.43
CA ARG A 180 -21.97 -6.71 -1.73
C ARG A 180 -20.47 -6.52 -1.55
N VAL A 181 -19.72 -6.88 -2.56
CA VAL A 181 -18.28 -6.58 -2.67
C VAL A 181 -17.96 -5.72 -3.88
N VAL A 182 -16.89 -4.95 -3.74
CA VAL A 182 -16.32 -4.07 -4.75
C VAL A 182 -14.81 -4.33 -4.86
N ALA A 183 -14.16 -3.69 -5.84
CA ALA A 183 -12.76 -3.93 -6.17
C ALA A 183 -11.81 -3.67 -5.01
N ASN A 184 -10.84 -4.54 -4.83
CA ASN A 184 -9.68 -4.36 -3.99
C ASN A 184 -8.42 -4.63 -4.80
N LEU A 185 -7.28 -4.16 -4.30
CA LEU A 185 -5.96 -4.45 -4.85
C LEU A 185 -5.28 -5.48 -3.94
N ARG A 186 -5.36 -6.76 -4.30
CA ARG A 186 -4.79 -7.87 -3.51
C ARG A 186 -3.34 -8.11 -3.93
N PHE A 187 -2.42 -8.18 -2.95
CA PHE A 187 -1.03 -8.55 -3.23
C PHE A 187 -0.92 -10.07 -3.42
N THR A 188 -0.25 -10.49 -4.49
CA THR A 188 -0.01 -11.91 -4.83
C THR A 188 1.45 -12.21 -5.12
N GLY A 189 2.31 -11.18 -5.21
CA GLY A 189 3.73 -11.29 -5.52
C GLY A 189 4.06 -11.55 -7.00
N ARG A 190 3.08 -11.95 -7.83
CA ARG A 190 3.31 -12.36 -9.22
C ARG A 190 2.45 -11.66 -10.27
N ASP A 191 1.24 -11.24 -9.91
CA ASP A 191 0.30 -10.64 -10.86
C ASP A 191 0.63 -9.18 -11.18
N ARG A 192 -0.08 -8.61 -12.16
CA ARG A 192 0.05 -7.19 -12.53
C ARG A 192 -1.33 -6.59 -12.74
N CYS A 193 -1.82 -5.83 -11.77
CA CYS A 193 -3.14 -5.22 -11.84
C CYS A 193 -3.11 -3.98 -12.74
N PRO A 194 -3.92 -3.89 -13.80
CA PRO A 194 -4.07 -2.67 -14.58
C PRO A 194 -4.54 -1.49 -13.73
N GLY A 195 -4.11 -0.28 -14.10
CA GLY A 195 -4.55 0.95 -13.48
C GLY A 195 -4.34 2.16 -14.37
N ALA A 196 -5.03 3.25 -14.05
CA ALA A 196 -4.95 4.53 -14.74
C ALA A 196 -4.33 5.58 -13.83
N LEU A 197 -3.17 6.12 -14.22
CA LEU A 197 -2.48 7.21 -13.54
C LEU A 197 -3.03 8.56 -14.01
N HIS A 198 -3.45 9.36 -13.03
CA HIS A 198 -3.94 10.72 -13.15
C HIS A 198 -3.00 11.69 -12.41
N ARG A 199 -3.08 12.97 -12.73
CA ARG A 199 -2.52 14.06 -11.91
C ARG A 199 -3.68 14.93 -11.43
N VAL A 200 -3.90 14.95 -10.12
CA VAL A 200 -5.06 15.58 -9.51
C VAL A 200 -4.62 16.59 -8.44
N ALA A 201 -5.43 17.62 -8.21
CA ALA A 201 -5.18 18.58 -7.14
C ALA A 201 -5.30 17.92 -5.76
N PRO A 202 -4.64 18.45 -4.72
CA PRO A 202 -4.82 17.97 -3.34
C PRO A 202 -6.28 17.90 -2.89
N SER A 203 -7.10 18.90 -3.23
CA SER A 203 -8.54 18.92 -2.92
C SER A 203 -9.32 17.79 -3.60
N GLN A 204 -8.89 17.32 -4.77
CA GLN A 204 -9.50 16.16 -5.45
C GLN A 204 -9.15 14.85 -4.74
N LEU A 205 -7.95 14.73 -4.13
CA LEU A 205 -7.61 13.59 -3.28
C LEU A 205 -8.45 13.57 -2.00
N GLU A 206 -8.67 14.74 -1.38
CA GLU A 206 -9.55 14.88 -0.21
C GLU A 206 -11.00 14.52 -0.54
N ALA A 207 -11.51 14.97 -1.70
CA ALA A 207 -12.83 14.57 -2.18
C ALA A 207 -12.90 13.05 -2.41
N MET A 208 -11.86 12.45 -3.00
CA MET A 208 -11.79 10.99 -3.20
C MET A 208 -11.81 10.22 -1.88
N ASP A 209 -11.12 10.70 -0.84
CA ASP A 209 -11.14 10.07 0.49
C ASP A 209 -12.57 9.92 1.04
N GLY A 210 -13.44 10.91 0.78
CA GLY A 210 -14.87 10.85 1.12
C GLY A 210 -15.61 9.73 0.40
N PHE A 211 -15.42 9.59 -0.92
CA PHE A 211 -16.06 8.52 -1.72
C PHE A 211 -15.52 7.12 -1.41
N GLU A 212 -14.25 7.02 -1.01
CA GLU A 212 -13.62 5.76 -0.63
C GLU A 212 -13.86 5.42 0.85
N GLY A 213 -14.49 6.32 1.62
CA GLY A 213 -14.76 6.13 3.06
C GLY A 213 -13.46 5.96 3.87
N THR A 214 -12.44 6.74 3.53
CA THR A 214 -11.12 6.67 4.17
C THR A 214 -11.18 7.24 5.59
N PRO A 215 -10.61 6.57 6.62
CA PRO A 215 -9.80 5.34 6.56
C PRO A 215 -10.58 4.03 6.82
N ASP A 216 -11.86 4.09 7.18
CA ASP A 216 -12.61 2.93 7.73
C ASP A 216 -13.07 1.91 6.68
N HIS A 217 -13.11 2.32 5.41
CA HIS A 217 -13.50 1.48 4.28
C HIS A 217 -12.32 1.11 3.40
N TYR A 218 -11.55 2.11 2.98
CA TYR A 218 -10.28 1.97 2.29
C TYR A 218 -9.21 2.77 3.02
N LEU A 219 -7.97 2.30 2.93
CA LEU A 219 -6.78 3.02 3.32
C LEU A 219 -6.21 3.72 2.08
N ARG A 220 -6.08 5.05 2.13
CA ARG A 220 -5.26 5.80 1.16
C ARG A 220 -3.78 5.54 1.44
N VAL A 221 -3.14 4.83 0.52
CA VAL A 221 -1.72 4.47 0.58
C VAL A 221 -0.97 4.98 -0.64
N VAL A 222 0.35 5.10 -0.55
CA VAL A 222 1.20 5.33 -1.72
C VAL A 222 1.99 4.09 -2.10
N LEU A 223 1.82 3.65 -3.35
CA LEU A 223 2.47 2.45 -3.89
C LEU A 223 3.28 2.74 -5.15
N PRO A 224 4.33 1.93 -5.43
CA PRO A 224 4.98 1.90 -6.73
C PRO A 224 4.02 1.41 -7.83
N PHE A 225 3.91 2.19 -8.90
CA PHE A 225 3.13 1.91 -10.09
C PHE A 225 4.03 1.99 -11.32
N GLN A 226 3.86 1.10 -12.29
CA GLN A 226 4.63 1.11 -13.54
C GLN A 226 3.76 1.66 -14.68
N PRO A 227 3.97 2.92 -15.13
CA PRO A 227 3.28 3.45 -16.29
C PRO A 227 3.65 2.66 -17.55
N ALA A 228 2.68 2.50 -18.46
CA ALA A 228 2.93 1.87 -19.74
C ALA A 228 4.02 2.61 -20.52
N GLY A 229 4.92 1.82 -21.13
CA GLY A 229 6.07 2.32 -21.88
C GLY A 229 7.22 2.88 -21.04
N GLU A 230 7.15 2.86 -19.70
CA GLU A 230 8.26 3.28 -18.83
C GLU A 230 8.95 2.10 -18.16
N ARG A 231 10.29 2.15 -18.11
CA ARG A 231 11.09 1.21 -17.29
C ARG A 231 11.02 1.53 -15.80
N GLY A 232 10.72 2.79 -15.45
CA GLY A 232 10.70 3.27 -14.07
C GLY A 232 9.35 3.07 -13.37
N MET A 233 9.42 2.94 -12.04
CA MET A 233 8.23 3.01 -11.17
C MET A 233 7.97 4.46 -10.76
N ARG A 234 6.71 4.81 -10.57
CA ARG A 234 6.25 6.07 -9.98
C ARG A 234 5.49 5.78 -8.70
N LEU A 235 5.75 6.56 -7.66
CA LEU A 235 4.91 6.55 -6.46
C LEU A 235 3.60 7.28 -6.77
N ALA A 236 2.47 6.67 -6.42
CA ALA A 236 1.15 7.25 -6.60
C ALA A 236 0.19 6.87 -5.47
N HIS A 237 -0.73 7.78 -5.15
CA HIS A 237 -1.85 7.51 -4.26
C HIS A 237 -2.78 6.46 -4.88
N THR A 238 -3.24 5.54 -4.07
CA THR A 238 -4.29 4.57 -4.39
C THR A 238 -5.01 4.18 -3.10
N TRP A 239 -6.13 3.48 -3.24
CA TRP A 239 -6.96 3.05 -2.11
C TRP A 239 -7.00 1.54 -2.06
N ILE A 240 -6.60 0.95 -0.94
CA ILE A 240 -6.67 -0.50 -0.70
C ILE A 240 -7.69 -0.75 0.40
N ALA A 241 -8.49 -1.80 0.28
CA ALA A 241 -9.51 -2.13 1.27
C ALA A 241 -8.90 -2.15 2.68
N HIS A 242 -9.59 -1.53 3.63
CA HIS A 242 -9.22 -1.71 5.03
C HIS A 242 -9.28 -3.22 5.35
N PRO A 243 -8.30 -3.80 6.05
CA PRO A 243 -8.30 -5.24 6.35
C PRO A 243 -9.60 -5.76 7.00
N ASP A 244 -10.26 -4.92 7.81
CA ASP A 244 -11.56 -5.23 8.45
C ASP A 244 -12.77 -5.20 7.49
N ARG A 245 -12.56 -4.76 6.25
CA ARG A 245 -13.57 -4.73 5.20
C ARG A 245 -13.35 -5.78 4.13
N VAL A 246 -12.28 -6.57 4.22
CA VAL A 246 -12.02 -7.66 3.28
C VAL A 246 -12.88 -8.86 3.67
N THR A 247 -13.66 -9.41 2.74
CA THR A 247 -14.61 -10.51 2.96
C THR A 247 -14.68 -11.44 1.74
N SER A 248 -15.41 -12.55 1.83
CA SER A 248 -15.56 -13.54 0.74
C SER A 248 -17.01 -13.98 0.64
N GLY A 249 -17.39 -14.60 -0.48
CA GLY A 249 -18.71 -15.20 -0.67
C GLY A 249 -19.88 -14.21 -0.84
N LEU A 250 -19.60 -12.92 -1.02
CA LEU A 250 -20.63 -11.92 -1.31
C LEU A 250 -20.69 -11.60 -2.81
N PRO A 251 -21.87 -11.30 -3.36
CA PRO A 251 -22.03 -10.94 -4.76
C PRO A 251 -21.51 -9.53 -5.07
N VAL A 252 -21.19 -9.29 -6.34
CA VAL A 252 -20.95 -7.94 -6.89
C VAL A 252 -22.26 -7.37 -7.42
N ALA A 253 -22.46 -6.06 -7.32
CA ALA A 253 -23.61 -5.39 -7.93
C ALA A 253 -23.42 -5.27 -9.47
N PRO A 254 -24.42 -5.60 -10.30
CA PRO A 254 -24.31 -5.46 -11.76
C PRO A 254 -23.89 -4.07 -12.21
N GLU A 255 -24.45 -3.03 -11.59
CA GLU A 255 -24.17 -1.63 -11.90
C GLU A 255 -22.70 -1.28 -11.59
N TYR A 256 -22.15 -1.85 -10.51
CA TYR A 256 -20.74 -1.71 -10.17
C TYR A 256 -19.84 -2.37 -11.22
N LEU A 257 -20.18 -3.60 -11.62
CA LEU A 257 -19.46 -4.35 -12.64
C LEU A 257 -19.47 -3.62 -13.98
N ASP A 258 -20.57 -2.96 -14.33
CA ASP A 258 -20.67 -2.15 -15.54
C ASP A 258 -19.70 -0.98 -15.56
N HIS A 259 -19.54 -0.27 -14.43
CA HIS A 259 -18.51 0.77 -14.33
C HIS A 259 -17.10 0.21 -14.52
N LEU A 260 -16.80 -0.93 -13.90
CA LEU A 260 -15.48 -1.56 -13.98
C LEU A 260 -15.18 -2.02 -15.42
N ARG A 261 -16.11 -2.74 -16.05
CA ARG A 261 -15.99 -3.20 -17.44
C ARG A 261 -15.91 -2.05 -18.43
N ALA A 262 -16.73 -1.00 -18.24
CA ALA A 262 -16.65 0.22 -19.05
C ALA A 262 -15.27 0.88 -18.96
N GLY A 263 -14.71 0.98 -17.74
CA GLY A 263 -13.36 1.49 -17.54
C GLY A 263 -12.29 0.69 -18.30
N TYR A 264 -12.35 -0.65 -18.26
CA TYR A 264 -11.44 -1.48 -19.04
C TYR A 264 -11.62 -1.30 -20.56
N ARG A 265 -12.86 -1.16 -21.05
CA ARG A 265 -13.14 -0.89 -22.47
C ARG A 265 -12.59 0.45 -22.93
N GLU A 266 -12.69 1.50 -22.12
CA GLU A 266 -12.12 2.83 -22.45
C GLU A 266 -10.60 2.79 -22.68
N PHE A 267 -9.89 1.85 -22.05
CA PHE A 267 -8.45 1.64 -22.27
C PHE A 267 -8.12 0.55 -23.29
N GLY A 268 -9.13 -0.13 -23.87
CA GLY A 268 -8.91 -1.27 -24.77
C GLY A 268 -8.29 -2.49 -24.07
N TRP A 269 -8.50 -2.65 -22.76
CA TRP A 269 -7.95 -3.78 -22.00
C TRP A 269 -8.84 -5.03 -22.07
N ALA A 270 -8.19 -6.19 -22.06
CA ALA A 270 -8.87 -7.48 -21.92
C ALA A 270 -9.63 -7.56 -20.59
N GLN A 271 -10.82 -8.16 -20.61
CA GLN A 271 -11.69 -8.29 -19.41
C GLN A 271 -11.27 -9.44 -18.49
N ALA A 272 -10.32 -10.29 -18.91
CA ALA A 272 -9.89 -11.47 -18.16
C ALA A 272 -9.53 -11.22 -16.68
N PRO A 273 -8.90 -10.09 -16.27
CA PRO A 273 -8.69 -9.79 -14.85
C PRO A 273 -9.99 -9.64 -14.04
N ILE A 274 -11.06 -9.14 -14.66
CA ILE A 274 -12.39 -9.02 -14.04
C ILE A 274 -13.03 -10.40 -13.91
N ASP A 275 -12.95 -11.22 -14.96
CA ASP A 275 -13.55 -12.56 -14.97
C ASP A 275 -12.86 -13.49 -13.96
N LEU A 276 -11.53 -13.41 -13.84
CA LEU A 276 -10.77 -14.10 -12.80
C LEU A 276 -11.18 -13.62 -11.39
N ALA A 277 -11.31 -12.32 -11.17
CA ALA A 277 -11.74 -11.78 -9.89
C ALA A 277 -13.18 -12.20 -9.51
N LEU A 278 -14.04 -12.43 -10.50
CA LEU A 278 -15.40 -12.97 -10.30
C LEU A 278 -15.37 -14.46 -9.97
N ALA A 279 -14.51 -15.24 -10.63
CA ALA A 279 -14.34 -16.66 -10.34
C ALA A 279 -13.82 -16.90 -8.91
N ASP A 280 -12.94 -16.01 -8.42
CA ASP A 280 -12.35 -16.06 -7.08
C ASP A 280 -13.36 -15.71 -5.95
N LEU A 281 -14.59 -15.25 -6.24
CA LEU A 281 -15.56 -14.80 -5.22
C LEU A 281 -15.98 -15.91 -4.24
N PHE A 282 -16.11 -17.13 -4.76
CA PHE A 282 -16.64 -18.30 -4.04
C PHE A 282 -15.59 -19.38 -3.79
N GLN A 283 -14.37 -19.19 -4.30
CA GLN A 283 -13.24 -20.01 -3.89
C GLN A 283 -12.79 -19.49 -2.52
N GLY A 284 -12.75 -20.38 -1.52
CA GLY A 284 -12.32 -20.02 -0.17
C GLY A 284 -10.96 -19.31 -0.17
N ARG A 285 -10.64 -18.55 0.88
CA ARG A 285 -9.30 -17.99 1.00
C ARG A 285 -8.34 -19.14 1.27
N ASP A 286 -7.60 -19.57 0.25
CA ASP A 286 -6.43 -20.41 0.46
C ASP A 286 -5.44 -19.60 1.32
N GLU A 287 -5.21 -20.07 2.55
CA GLU A 287 -4.21 -19.55 3.45
C GLU A 287 -2.82 -19.88 2.87
N ALA A 288 -2.03 -18.85 2.57
CA ALA A 288 -0.63 -18.96 2.16
C ALA A 288 0.29 -18.32 3.21
#